data_AF-A0A1J3DSZ1-F1
#
_entry.id   AF-A0A1J3DSZ1-F1
#
_cell.length_a   1.000
_cell.length_b   1.000
_cell.length_c   1.000
_cell.angle_alpha   90.00
_cell.angle_beta   90.00
_cell.angle_gamma   90.00
#
_symmetry.space_group_name_H-M   'P 1'
#
loop_
_entity.id
_entity.type
_entity.pdbx_description
1 polymer ?
#
loop_
_entity_poly.entity_id
_entity_poly.type
_entity_poly.pdbx_seq_one_letter_code
_entity_poly.pdbx_strand_id
1 'polypeptide(L)'
;MQFSCDPDQEGDELPQYEHIYQNDFSYRKHKKQKEEDISICECKFDFGDPDSACGERCLNVITNTECTPGYCPCGVYCKNQKYQKCEYAKTKLIKSEGRGWGLVALEEIKEGQFIIEYC
;
A
#
# COMPACT_ATOMS: atom_id res chain seq x y z
N MET A 1 -2.12 -23.29 -14.97
CA MET A 1 -3.58 -23.47 -14.88
C MET A 1 -4.20 -22.39 -15.75
N GLN A 2 -4.90 -22.80 -16.81
CA GLN A 2 -5.59 -21.88 -17.73
C GLN A 2 -6.89 -21.43 -17.07
N PHE A 3 -7.03 -20.15 -16.81
CA PHE A 3 -8.32 -19.54 -16.51
C PHE A 3 -8.98 -19.27 -17.86
N SER A 4 -9.87 -20.16 -18.29
CA SER A 4 -10.72 -19.93 -19.45
C SER A 4 -11.74 -18.84 -19.09
N CYS A 5 -11.68 -17.72 -19.78
CA CYS A 5 -12.77 -16.78 -19.84
C CYS A 5 -13.73 -17.26 -20.93
N ASP A 6 -14.78 -18.00 -20.52
CA ASP A 6 -15.91 -18.28 -21.41
C ASP A 6 -16.66 -16.97 -21.72
N PRO A 7 -16.80 -16.60 -23.00
CA PRO A 7 -17.52 -15.41 -23.40
C PRO A 7 -18.97 -15.82 -23.65
N ASP A 8 -19.82 -15.82 -22.62
CA ASP A 8 -21.29 -15.71 -22.73
C ASP A 8 -21.96 -15.91 -21.35
N GLN A 9 -21.93 -14.87 -20.50
CA GLN A 9 -22.96 -14.69 -19.46
C GLN A 9 -23.38 -13.22 -19.39
N GLU A 10 -24.52 -12.95 -20.03
CA GLU A 10 -25.27 -11.71 -20.02
C GLU A 10 -25.85 -11.50 -18.60
N GLY A 11 -25.21 -10.65 -17.78
CA GLY A 11 -25.73 -10.31 -16.44
C GLY A 11 -24.75 -9.86 -15.34
N ASP A 12 -23.46 -9.66 -15.61
CA ASP A 12 -22.44 -9.36 -14.60
C ASP A 12 -21.84 -7.94 -14.72
N GLU A 13 -22.67 -6.91 -14.58
CA GLU A 13 -22.15 -5.54 -14.45
C GLU A 13 -21.45 -5.38 -13.09
N LEU A 14 -20.31 -4.67 -13.08
CA LEU A 14 -19.60 -4.35 -11.85
C LEU A 14 -20.54 -3.56 -10.93
N PRO A 15 -20.65 -3.90 -9.64
CA PRO A 15 -21.44 -3.10 -8.72
C PRO A 15 -20.91 -1.67 -8.72
N GLN A 16 -21.81 -0.70 -8.72
CA GLN A 16 -21.41 0.71 -8.71
C GLN A 16 -20.78 1.05 -7.37
N TYR A 17 -19.57 1.59 -7.43
CA TYR A 17 -18.87 2.15 -6.28
C TYR A 17 -18.09 3.38 -6.73
N GLU A 18 -17.87 4.31 -5.82
CA GLU A 18 -16.94 5.41 -6.02
C GLU A 18 -15.56 4.96 -5.55
N HIS A 19 -14.60 4.92 -6.47
CA HIS A 19 -13.22 4.57 -6.11
C HIS A 19 -12.55 5.77 -5.41
N ILE A 20 -12.27 5.60 -4.12
CA ILE A 20 -11.55 6.58 -3.31
C ILE A 20 -10.08 6.19 -3.17
N TYR A 21 -9.20 7.20 -3.13
CA TYR A 21 -7.76 7.01 -2.97
C TYR A 21 -7.29 7.26 -1.53
N GLN A 22 -8.16 7.82 -0.69
CA GLN A 22 -7.94 8.14 0.71
C GLN A 22 -9.26 7.98 1.46
N ASN A 23 -9.19 7.66 2.75
CA ASN A 23 -10.36 7.56 3.62
C ASN A 23 -11.23 8.83 3.57
N ASP A 24 -12.53 8.67 3.29
CA ASP A 24 -13.54 9.70 3.53
C ASP A 24 -14.17 9.50 4.92
N PHE A 25 -14.03 10.50 5.79
CA PHE A 25 -14.42 10.38 7.19
C PHE A 25 -15.78 11.06 7.45
N SER A 26 -16.82 10.26 7.72
CA SER A 26 -18.18 10.77 7.87
C SER A 26 -18.41 11.68 9.09
N TYR A 27 -17.77 11.40 10.23
CA TYR A 27 -18.06 12.10 11.51
C TYR A 27 -16.87 12.86 12.10
N ARG A 28 -15.66 12.61 11.60
CA ARG A 28 -14.43 13.21 12.15
C ARG A 28 -13.63 13.84 11.05
N LYS A 29 -12.88 14.89 11.37
CA LYS A 29 -11.90 15.43 10.45
C LYS A 29 -10.67 14.53 10.40
N HIS A 30 -9.97 14.57 9.28
CA HIS A 30 -8.64 14.00 9.18
C HIS A 30 -7.75 14.60 10.27
N LYS A 31 -7.13 13.74 11.08
CA LYS A 31 -6.15 14.18 12.07
C LYS A 31 -4.82 14.40 11.34
N LYS A 32 -4.19 15.55 11.56
CA LYS A 32 -2.82 15.78 11.13
C LYS A 32 -1.90 15.45 12.30
N GLN A 33 -0.83 14.73 12.04
CA GLN A 33 0.22 14.50 13.02
C GLN A 33 0.84 15.85 13.38
N LYS A 34 1.05 16.12 14.66
CA LYS A 34 1.81 17.29 15.09
C LYS A 34 3.29 17.00 14.96
N GLU A 35 4.09 18.03 14.75
CA GLU A 35 5.54 17.91 14.61
C GLU A 35 6.20 17.26 15.85
N GLU A 36 5.73 17.62 17.04
CA GLU A 36 6.18 17.04 18.32
C GLU A 36 5.91 15.53 18.46
N ASP A 37 4.96 14.99 17.70
CA ASP A 37 4.57 13.57 17.71
C ASP A 37 5.27 12.75 16.61
N ILE A 38 6.14 13.38 15.80
CA ILE A 38 6.85 12.70 14.71
C ILE A 38 7.97 11.84 15.29
N SER A 39 7.85 10.53 15.09
CA SER A 39 8.91 9.57 15.42
C SER A 39 9.96 9.52 14.30
N ILE A 40 11.15 10.03 14.60
CA ILE A 40 12.27 10.05 13.65
C ILE A 40 13.13 8.80 13.86
N CYS A 41 13.28 7.97 12.83
CA CYS A 41 14.17 6.81 12.89
C CYS A 41 15.65 7.21 12.79
N GLU A 42 16.54 6.33 13.23
CA GLU A 42 18.00 6.55 13.18
C GLU A 42 18.69 5.93 11.95
N CYS A 43 17.92 5.49 10.95
CA CYS A 43 18.48 4.89 9.73
C CYS A 43 19.42 5.85 8.98
N LYS A 44 20.37 5.30 8.24
CA LYS A 44 21.27 6.08 7.38
C LYS A 44 21.31 5.41 6.03
N PHE A 45 21.10 6.20 4.98
CA PHE A 45 21.20 5.69 3.63
C PHE A 45 22.66 5.46 3.24
N ASP A 46 22.94 4.25 2.78
CA ASP A 46 24.18 3.83 2.15
C ASP A 46 23.89 3.49 0.68
N PHE A 47 24.61 4.10 -0.25
CA PHE A 47 24.48 3.82 -1.69
C PHE A 47 24.87 2.37 -2.04
N GLY A 48 25.72 1.72 -1.24
CA GLY A 48 26.10 0.32 -1.41
C GLY A 48 25.05 -0.68 -0.90
N ASP A 49 24.09 -0.23 -0.10
CA ASP A 49 23.03 -1.04 0.47
C ASP A 49 21.69 -0.29 0.40
N PRO A 50 20.90 -0.46 -0.67
CA PRO A 50 19.59 0.18 -0.78
C PRO A 50 18.62 -0.14 0.37
N ASP A 51 18.78 -1.25 1.09
CA ASP A 51 17.90 -1.62 2.20
C ASP A 51 18.23 -0.90 3.52
N SER A 52 19.38 -0.21 3.56
CA SER A 52 19.72 0.75 4.61
C SER A 52 18.72 1.92 4.71
N ALA A 53 18.01 2.24 3.62
CA ALA A 53 17.03 3.32 3.55
C ALA A 53 15.65 2.91 4.11
N CYS A 54 15.60 2.64 5.41
CA CYS A 54 14.40 2.24 6.13
C CYS A 54 13.76 0.94 5.61
N GLY A 55 14.57 -0.12 5.42
CA GLY A 55 14.08 -1.49 5.24
C GLY A 55 13.53 -2.11 6.54
N GLU A 56 13.51 -3.44 6.59
CA GLU A 56 12.87 -4.23 7.68
C GLU A 56 13.43 -3.93 9.09
N ARG A 57 14.67 -3.47 9.19
CA ARG A 57 15.33 -3.15 10.48
C ARG A 57 15.08 -1.72 10.97
N CYS A 58 14.34 -0.91 10.23
CA CYS A 58 13.98 0.43 10.67
C CYS A 58 13.10 0.36 11.91
N LEU A 59 13.40 1.14 12.95
CA LEU A 59 12.59 1.18 14.16
C LEU A 59 11.11 1.51 13.84
N ASN A 60 10.87 2.48 12.96
CA ASN A 60 9.54 2.86 12.54
C ASN A 60 8.81 1.71 11.81
N VAL A 61 9.51 0.92 10.98
CA VAL A 61 8.92 -0.29 10.35
C VAL A 61 8.55 -1.33 11.40
N ILE A 62 9.46 -1.61 12.34
CA ILE A 62 9.24 -2.58 13.43
C ILE A 62 8.04 -2.18 14.30
N THR A 63 7.81 -0.88 14.50
CA THR A 63 6.67 -0.35 15.28
C THR A 63 5.45 -0.03 14.42
N ASN A 64 5.38 -0.52 13.17
CA ASN A 64 4.27 -0.29 12.25
C ASN A 64 3.91 1.20 12.07
N THR A 65 4.92 2.05 12.01
CA THR A 65 4.81 3.51 11.83
C THR A 65 5.51 3.90 10.54
N GLU A 66 4.87 4.68 9.67
CA GLU A 66 5.58 5.21 8.50
C GLU A 66 6.55 6.32 8.89
N CYS A 67 7.65 6.42 8.15
CA CYS A 67 8.55 7.55 8.27
C CYS A 67 7.90 8.81 7.68
N THR A 68 7.86 9.91 8.42
CA THR A 68 7.33 11.17 7.91
C THR A 68 8.27 11.81 6.86
N PRO A 69 7.78 12.14 5.65
CA PRO A 69 8.55 12.80 4.62
C PRO A 69 9.16 14.12 5.11
N GLY A 70 10.43 14.35 4.77
CA GLY A 70 11.19 15.53 5.22
C GLY A 70 11.83 15.40 6.60
N TYR A 71 11.39 14.47 7.44
CA TYR A 71 11.96 14.25 8.78
C TYR A 71 12.92 13.06 8.83
N CYS A 72 12.71 12.06 7.98
CA CYS A 72 13.57 10.89 7.92
C CYS A 72 14.99 11.25 7.41
N PRO A 73 16.07 10.82 8.10
CA PRO A 73 17.45 11.05 7.66
C PRO A 73 17.80 10.39 6.31
N CYS A 74 17.07 9.34 5.89
CA CYS A 74 17.22 8.73 4.57
C CYS A 74 16.61 9.59 3.44
N GLY A 75 15.92 10.69 3.78
CA GLY A 75 15.36 11.64 2.83
C GLY A 75 14.45 10.98 1.79
N VAL A 76 14.67 11.33 0.51
CA VAL A 76 13.90 10.82 -0.63
C VAL A 76 14.09 9.31 -0.87
N TYR A 77 15.17 8.72 -0.35
CA TYR A 77 15.48 7.30 -0.52
C TYR A 77 14.73 6.40 0.47
N CYS A 78 14.08 6.99 1.48
CA CYS A 78 13.29 6.24 2.46
C CYS A 78 12.24 5.34 1.79
N LYS A 79 12.31 4.04 2.08
CA LYS A 79 11.38 3.02 1.59
C LYS A 79 10.15 2.81 2.49
N ASN A 80 10.11 3.45 3.67
CA ASN A 80 9.02 3.34 4.64
C ASN A 80 8.02 4.51 4.53
N GLN A 81 7.49 4.73 3.32
CA GLN A 81 6.54 5.80 2.96
C GLN A 81 5.49 5.30 1.94
N LYS A 82 5.16 4.01 1.99
CA LYS A 82 4.36 3.28 1.00
C LYS A 82 2.89 3.72 0.96
N TYR A 83 2.27 3.98 2.11
CA TYR A 83 0.89 4.48 2.19
C TYR A 83 0.83 5.91 1.64
N GLN A 84 1.70 6.79 2.14
CA GLN A 84 1.77 8.19 1.70
C GLN A 84 2.09 8.36 0.21
N LYS A 85 2.82 7.42 -0.40
CA LYS A 85 3.15 7.42 -1.83
C LYS A 85 2.20 6.57 -2.69
N CYS A 86 1.21 5.92 -2.09
CA CYS A 86 0.31 4.98 -2.78
C CYS A 86 1.06 3.91 -3.58
N GLU A 87 2.12 3.33 -3.01
CA GLU A 87 2.96 2.30 -3.66
C GLU A 87 2.26 0.93 -3.63
N TYR A 88 1.16 0.80 -4.36
CA TYR A 88 0.34 -0.41 -4.40
C TYR A 88 0.85 -1.42 -5.42
N ALA A 89 0.66 -2.70 -5.10
CA ALA A 89 0.91 -3.79 -6.01
C ALA A 89 -0.10 -3.77 -7.17
N LYS A 90 0.33 -4.20 -8.36
CA LYS A 90 -0.53 -4.29 -9.54
C LYS A 90 -1.57 -5.39 -9.34
N THR A 91 -2.84 -5.03 -9.41
CA THR A 91 -3.96 -5.97 -9.26
C THR A 91 -5.00 -5.80 -10.37
N LYS A 92 -5.83 -6.82 -10.56
CA LYS A 92 -6.96 -6.80 -11.49
C LYS A 92 -8.18 -7.40 -10.81
N LEU A 93 -9.33 -6.79 -11.07
CA LEU A 93 -10.62 -7.33 -10.65
C LEU A 93 -11.06 -8.43 -11.61
N ILE A 94 -11.49 -9.57 -11.06
CA ILE A 94 -11.96 -10.74 -11.80
C ILE A 94 -13.28 -11.23 -11.23
N LYS A 95 -14.14 -11.79 -12.08
CA LYS A 95 -15.29 -12.56 -11.63
C LYS A 95 -14.82 -13.96 -11.25
N SER A 96 -15.25 -14.43 -10.09
CA SER A 96 -14.94 -15.76 -9.57
C SER A 96 -16.20 -16.61 -9.48
N GLU A 97 -16.08 -17.89 -9.82
CA GLU A 97 -17.19 -18.83 -9.81
C GLU A 97 -17.68 -19.07 -8.38
N GLY A 98 -18.96 -18.78 -8.14
CA GLY A 98 -19.62 -18.97 -6.84
C GLY A 98 -19.18 -18.04 -5.70
N ARG A 99 -18.28 -17.08 -5.95
CA ARG A 99 -17.75 -16.15 -4.91
C ARG A 99 -17.82 -14.67 -5.26
N GLY A 100 -18.44 -14.32 -6.39
CA GLY A 100 -18.61 -12.92 -6.80
C GLY A 100 -17.33 -12.35 -7.40
N TRP A 101 -17.01 -11.09 -7.10
CA TRP A 101 -15.82 -10.41 -7.61
C TRP A 101 -14.62 -10.55 -6.66
N GLY A 102 -13.42 -10.75 -7.20
CA GLY A 102 -12.18 -10.86 -6.45
C GLY A 102 -11.02 -10.14 -7.12
N LEU A 103 -9.95 -9.90 -6.37
CA LEU A 103 -8.71 -9.31 -6.90
C LEU A 103 -7.65 -10.39 -7.14
N VAL A 104 -6.94 -10.28 -8.26
CA VAL A 104 -5.77 -11.09 -8.59
C VAL A 104 -4.54 -10.20 -8.76
N ALA A 105 -3.38 -10.68 -8.31
CA ALA A 105 -2.10 -10.01 -8.52
C ALA A 105 -1.67 -10.13 -9.99
N LEU A 106 -1.12 -9.05 -10.54
CA LEU A 106 -0.53 -9.00 -11.88
C LEU A 106 1.01 -8.97 -11.85
N GLU A 107 1.60 -9.11 -10.67
CA GLU A 107 3.04 -9.18 -10.45
C GLU A 107 3.35 -10.14 -9.30
N GLU A 108 4.60 -10.58 -9.19
CA GLU A 108 5.06 -11.39 -8.06
C GLU A 108 5.04 -10.55 -6.78
N ILE A 109 4.39 -11.06 -5.75
CA ILE A 109 4.31 -10.44 -4.42
C ILE A 109 5.17 -11.26 -3.48
N LYS A 110 6.19 -10.63 -2.89
CA LYS A 110 7.07 -11.26 -1.90
C LYS A 110 6.40 -11.32 -0.54
N GLU A 111 6.83 -12.26 0.30
CA GLU A 111 6.46 -12.26 1.72
C GLU A 111 6.81 -10.91 2.37
N GLY A 112 5.89 -10.37 3.18
CA GLY A 112 6.05 -9.06 3.82
C GLY A 112 5.88 -7.85 2.90
N GLN A 113 5.61 -8.02 1.60
CA GLN A 113 5.38 -6.91 0.68
C GLN A 113 4.03 -6.23 0.93
N PHE A 114 4.04 -4.90 0.98
CA PHE A 114 2.84 -4.09 0.99
C PHE A 114 2.06 -4.25 -0.32
N ILE A 115 0.74 -4.48 -0.22
CA ILE A 115 -0.12 -4.77 -1.38
C ILE A 115 -0.99 -3.56 -1.70
N ILE A 116 -1.89 -3.17 -0.82
CA ILE A 116 -2.83 -2.07 -1.04
C ILE A 116 -3.35 -1.55 0.31
N GLU A 117 -3.74 -0.28 0.36
CA GLU A 117 -4.50 0.27 1.48
C GLU A 117 -5.99 -0.04 1.35
N TYR A 118 -6.65 -0.30 2.48
CA TYR A 118 -8.11 -0.37 2.55
C TYR A 118 -8.64 1.00 2.99
N CYS A 119 -9.33 1.69 2.08
CA CYS A 119 -9.88 3.04 2.26
C CYS A 119 -11.40 3.02 2.36
#